data_AF-A0A7S7SI71-F1
#
_entry.id   AF-A0A7S7SI71-F1
#
_cell.length_a   1.000
_cell.length_b   1.000
_cell.length_c   1.000
_cell.angle_alpha   90.00
_cell.angle_beta   90.00
_cell.angle_gamma   90.00
#
_symmetry.space_group_name_H-M   'P 1'
#
loop_
_entity.id
_entity.type
_entity.pdbx_description
1 polymer ?
#
loop_
_entity_poly.entity_id
_entity_poly.type
_entity_poly.pdbx_seq_one_letter_code
_entity_poly.pdbx_strand_id
1 'polypeptide(L)'
;MFLRRGFWRCADVLLESELTRVTDSWIRETGGPPLSANDPEFELAREMARRYRGKLLSHVPSRGKAVARLFFKKRQLRLFPE
;
A
#
# COMPACT_ATOMS: atom_id res chain seq x y z
N MET A 1 13.01 1.17 6.00
CA MET A 1 11.94 1.08 4.98
C MET A 1 10.80 2.00 5.35
N PHE A 2 10.17 2.66 4.38
CA PHE A 2 8.98 3.47 4.60
C PHE A 2 7.98 3.33 3.45
N LEU A 3 6.71 3.62 3.72
CA LEU A 3 5.64 3.70 2.74
C LEU A 3 5.28 5.17 2.53
N ARG A 4 5.23 5.63 1.28
CA ARG A 4 4.78 6.99 0.97
C ARG A 4 4.22 7.08 -0.44
N ARG A 5 3.11 7.79 -0.58
CA ARG A 5 2.32 7.93 -1.83
C ARG A 5 1.95 6.56 -2.43
N GLY A 6 1.70 5.58 -1.57
CA GLY A 6 1.42 4.18 -1.95
C GLY A 6 2.58 3.41 -2.59
N PHE A 7 3.82 3.88 -2.40
CA PHE A 7 5.04 3.19 -2.83
C PHE A 7 5.92 2.85 -1.62
N TRP A 8 6.45 1.64 -1.62
CA TRP A 8 7.47 1.21 -0.68
C TRP A 8 8.82 1.79 -1.09
N ARG A 9 9.60 2.22 -0.10
CA ARG A 9 10.99 2.66 -0.28
C ARG A 9 11.89 1.97 0.74
N CYS A 10 12.89 1.27 0.24
CA CYS A 10 13.87 0.55 1.04
C CYS A 10 15.28 0.69 0.47
N ALA A 11 16.30 0.52 1.31
CA ALA A 11 17.68 0.40 0.83
C ALA A 11 17.92 -0.94 0.13
N ASP A 12 17.14 -1.97 0.50
CA ASP A 12 17.14 -3.28 -0.14
C ASP A 12 16.08 -3.31 -1.26
N VAL A 13 16.56 -3.42 -2.50
CA VAL A 13 15.74 -3.43 -3.72
C VAL A 13 14.90 -4.70 -3.84
N LEU A 14 15.39 -5.84 -3.35
CA LEU A 14 14.65 -7.10 -3.40
C LEU A 14 13.44 -7.03 -2.47
N LEU A 15 13.64 -6.52 -1.25
CA LEU A 15 12.56 -6.30 -0.30
C LEU A 15 11.54 -5.27 -0.80
N GLU A 16 12.00 -4.16 -1.39
CA GLU A 16 11.11 -3.15 -2.00
C GLU A 16 10.23 -3.77 -3.11
N SER A 17 10.84 -4.57 -3.98
CA SER A 17 10.15 -5.24 -5.09
C SER A 17 9.15 -6.28 -4.59
N GLU A 18 9.54 -7.08 -3.60
CA GLU A 18 8.66 -8.09 -2.99
C GLU A 18 7.43 -7.45 -2.35
N LEU A 19 7.63 -6.43 -1.53
CA LEU A 19 6.52 -5.74 -0.86
C LEU A 19 5.60 -5.04 -1.84
N THR A 20 6.15 -4.48 -2.93
CA THR A 20 5.35 -3.91 -4.02
C THR A 20 4.47 -4.97 -4.66
N ARG A 21 5.05 -6.13 -5.00
CA ARG A 21 4.31 -7.26 -5.60
C ARG A 21 3.20 -7.77 -4.67
N VAL A 22 3.50 -7.99 -3.40
CA VAL A 22 2.53 -8.49 -2.41
C VAL A 22 1.45 -7.46 -2.12
N THR A 23 1.81 -6.18 -2.10
CA THR A 23 0.85 -5.08 -1.99
C THR A 23 -0.13 -5.07 -3.15
N ASP A 24 0.37 -5.15 -4.38
CA ASP A 24 -0.49 -5.12 -5.56
C ASP A 24 -1.36 -6.38 -5.65
N SER A 25 -0.85 -7.55 -5.27
CA SER A 25 -1.64 -8.79 -5.16
C SER A 25 -2.77 -8.62 -4.15
N TRP A 26 -2.46 -8.15 -2.95
CA TRP A 26 -3.44 -7.92 -1.90
C TRP A 26 -4.52 -6.92 -2.32
N ILE A 27 -4.15 -5.81 -2.98
CA ILE A 27 -5.12 -4.82 -3.47
C ILE A 27 -6.04 -5.45 -4.51
N ARG A 28 -5.53 -6.30 -5.41
CA ARG A 28 -6.35 -6.99 -6.41
C ARG A 28 -7.29 -8.02 -5.78
N GLU A 29 -6.82 -8.77 -4.80
CA GLU A 29 -7.59 -9.82 -4.12
C GLU A 29 -8.69 -9.27 -3.22
N THR A 30 -8.43 -8.16 -2.53
CA THR A 30 -9.30 -7.66 -1.44
C THR A 30 -9.93 -6.30 -1.72
N GLY A 31 -9.47 -5.60 -2.75
CA GLY A 31 -9.72 -4.18 -2.93
C GLY A 31 -8.80 -3.28 -2.10
N GLY A 32 -7.87 -3.81 -1.30
CA GLY A 32 -6.90 -3.01 -0.56
C GLY A 32 -7.49 -2.29 0.67
N PRO A 33 -7.00 -1.10 1.06
CA PRO A 33 -7.52 -0.38 2.22
C PRO A 33 -9.03 -0.09 2.12
N PRO A 34 -9.77 0.07 3.23
CA PRO A 34 -11.19 0.48 3.17
C PRO A 34 -11.39 1.81 2.43
N LEU A 35 -12.50 1.96 1.70
CA LEU A 35 -12.83 3.22 1.01
C LEU A 35 -13.05 4.40 1.96
N SER A 36 -13.55 4.10 3.16
CA SER A 36 -13.78 5.07 4.24
C SER A 36 -12.53 5.32 5.10
N ALA A 37 -11.39 4.68 4.80
CA ALA A 37 -10.18 4.85 5.59
C ALA A 37 -9.69 6.31 5.50
N ASN A 38 -9.58 6.96 6.66
CA ASN A 38 -9.04 8.31 6.77
C ASN A 38 -7.55 8.37 6.34
N ASP A 39 -6.82 7.28 6.58
CA ASP A 39 -5.44 7.11 6.14
C ASP A 39 -5.21 5.72 5.49
N PRO A 40 -5.43 5.61 4.17
CA PRO A 40 -5.25 4.35 3.44
C PRO A 40 -3.82 3.80 3.49
N GLU A 41 -2.80 4.67 3.63
CA GLU A 41 -1.40 4.23 3.76
C GLU A 41 -1.15 3.54 5.08
N PHE A 42 -1.71 4.06 6.16
CA PHE A 42 -1.61 3.42 7.47
C PHE A 42 -2.24 2.03 7.46
N GLU A 43 -3.44 1.88 6.89
CA GLU A 43 -4.11 0.57 6.79
C GLU A 43 -3.30 -0.43 5.96
N LEU A 44 -2.73 0.00 4.84
CA LEU A 44 -1.83 -0.84 4.05
C LEU A 44 -0.60 -1.26 4.84
N ALA A 45 0.05 -0.30 5.50
CA ALA A 45 1.28 -0.56 6.24
C ALA A 45 1.02 -1.51 7.44
N ARG A 46 -0.14 -1.37 8.08
CA ARG A 46 -0.62 -2.26 9.15
C ARG A 46 -0.85 -3.68 8.64
N GLU A 47 -1.49 -3.83 7.48
CA GLU A 47 -1.71 -5.15 6.88
C GLU A 47 -0.40 -5.83 6.49
N MET A 48 0.54 -5.11 5.87
CA MET A 48 1.85 -5.68 5.54
C MET A 48 2.67 -6.01 6.79
N ALA A 49 2.62 -5.18 7.83
CA ALA A 49 3.25 -5.50 9.11
C ALA A 49 2.67 -6.80 9.70
N ARG A 50 1.34 -6.99 9.65
CA ARG A 50 0.69 -8.23 10.09
C ARG A 50 1.16 -9.45 9.30
N ARG A 51 1.21 -9.37 7.96
CA ARG A 51 1.61 -10.48 7.09
C ARG A 51 3.07 -10.90 7.29
N TYR A 52 3.96 -9.93 7.47
CA TYR A 52 5.39 -10.17 7.61
C TYR A 52 5.86 -10.31 9.07
N ARG A 53 4.92 -10.35 10.03
CA ARG A 53 5.22 -10.30 11.48
C ARG A 53 6.14 -9.11 11.84
N GLY A 54 6.02 -8.03 11.08
CA GLY A 54 6.76 -6.80 11.24
C GLY A 54 6.11 -5.87 12.26
N LYS A 55 6.78 -4.74 12.52
CA LYS A 55 6.30 -3.70 13.43
C LYS A 55 6.28 -2.35 12.73
N LEU A 56 5.19 -1.60 12.91
CA LEU A 56 5.13 -0.19 12.55
C LEU A 56 5.88 0.62 13.60
N LEU A 57 7.00 1.23 13.21
CA LEU A 57 7.85 2.00 14.13
C LEU A 57 7.40 3.46 14.25
N SER A 58 6.90 4.03 13.16
CA SER A 58 6.45 5.42 13.11
C SER A 58 5.40 5.61 12.02
N HIS A 59 4.50 6.57 12.23
CA HIS A 59 3.45 6.95 11.29
C HIS A 59 3.31 8.47 11.28
N VAL A 60 3.30 9.03 10.08
CA VAL A 60 2.96 10.43 9.84
C VAL A 60 1.70 10.47 8.97
N PRO A 61 0.61 11.12 9.43
CA PRO A 61 -0.65 11.14 8.70
C PRO A 61 -0.48 11.57 7.23
N SER A 62 -1.08 10.83 6.33
CA SER A 62 -1.09 11.16 4.90
C SER A 62 -2.27 12.09 4.55
N ARG A 63 -2.14 12.91 3.50
CA ARG A 63 -3.27 13.75 3.00
C ARG A 63 -4.32 12.83 2.35
N GLY A 64 -5.35 12.46 3.11
CA GLY A 64 -6.33 11.42 2.78
C GLY A 64 -6.90 11.47 1.35
N LYS A 65 -7.36 12.63 0.85
CA LYS A 65 -8.00 12.73 -0.49
C LYS A 65 -7.08 12.39 -1.67
N ALA A 66 -5.82 12.76 -1.62
CA ALA A 66 -4.88 12.48 -2.70
C ALA A 66 -4.49 10.99 -2.72
N VAL A 67 -4.25 10.45 -1.53
CA VAL A 67 -3.87 9.05 -1.31
C VAL A 67 -5.05 8.12 -1.62
N ALA A 68 -6.27 8.47 -1.21
CA ALA A 68 -7.48 7.70 -1.53
C ALA A 68 -7.68 7.55 -3.05
N ARG A 69 -7.46 8.63 -3.82
CA ARG A 69 -7.50 8.56 -5.30
C ARG A 69 -6.44 7.64 -5.88
N LEU A 70 -5.24 7.61 -5.30
CA LEU A 70 -4.18 6.70 -5.72
C LEU A 70 -4.58 5.23 -5.51
N PHE A 71 -5.09 4.89 -4.32
CA PHE A 71 -5.57 3.53 -4.05
C PHE A 71 -6.79 3.17 -4.89
N PHE A 72 -7.68 4.12 -5.15
CA PHE A 72 -8.80 3.90 -6.07
C PHE A 72 -8.32 3.50 -7.47
N LYS A 73 -7.31 4.18 -8.01
CA LYS A 73 -6.69 3.79 -9.30
C LYS A 73 -6.05 2.39 -9.23
N LYS A 74 -5.37 2.04 -8.13
CA LYS A 74 -4.75 0.71 -7.97
C LYS A 74 -5.75 -0.46 -7.93
N ARG A 75 -7.00 -0.20 -7.52
CA ARG A 75 -8.09 -1.20 -7.54
C ARG A 75 -8.62 -1.48 -8.94
N GLN A 76 -8.51 -0.50 -9.85
CA GLN A 76 -9.03 -0.67 -11.20
C GLN A 76 -8.22 -1.75 -11.91
N LEU A 77 -8.92 -2.76 -12.44
CA LEU A 77 -8.30 -3.72 -13.34
C LEU A 77 -7.70 -2.96 -14.52
N ARG A 78 -6.47 -3.28 -14.90
CA ARG A 78 -5.94 -2.84 -16.19
C ARG A 78 -6.81 -3.52 -17.25
N LEU A 79 -7.78 -2.80 -17.78
CA LEU A 79 -8.71 -3.33 -18.78
C LEU A 79 -7.99 -3.69 -20.09
N PHE A 80 -6.74 -3.23 -20.26
CA PHE A 80 -5.87 -3.56 -21.38
C PHE A 80 -4.43 -3.74 -20.88
N PRO A 81 -3.73 -4.83 -21.26
CA PRO A 81 -2.29 -4.92 -21.07
C PRO A 81 -1.57 -3.97 -22.05
N GLU A 82 -0.58 -3.23 -21.56
CA GLU A 82 0.40 -2.52 -22.39
C GLU A 82 1.46 -3.49 -22.92
#